data_AF-A0A2M7EQI7-F1
#
_entry.id   AF-A0A2M7EQI7-F1
#
_cell.length_a   1.000
_cell.length_b   1.000
_cell.length_c   1.000
_cell.angle_alpha   90.00
_cell.angle_beta   90.00
_cell.angle_gamma   90.00
#
_symmetry.space_group_name_H-M   'P 1'
#
loop_
_entity.id
_entity.type
_entity.pdbx_description
1 polymer ?
#
loop_
_entity_poly.entity_id
_entity_poly.type
_entity_poly.pdbx_seq_one_letter_code
_entity_poly.pdbx_strand_id
1 'polypeptide(L)'
;MSDLRDVAMSSKAWPFEEARRMLKRYEKGPPEKGHVLFETGYGPSGLPHIGTFGEVLRTTMIRRAFEVISDIPTRLICFSDDMDGMRKVPGNVPGREALQEHLQKPLTSVPDPFGTHDSFGAHNNAMLRRFLDTFGFRYEFV
;
A
#
# COMPACT_ATOMS: atom_id res chain seq x y z
N MET A 1 23.70 -6.56 -18.13
CA MET A 1 22.33 -6.11 -17.81
C MET A 1 21.38 -6.13 -19.01
N SER A 2 21.85 -6.26 -20.27
CA SER A 2 20.97 -6.36 -21.46
C SER A 2 20.07 -7.60 -21.46
N ASP A 3 20.61 -8.76 -21.05
CA ASP A 3 19.88 -10.04 -21.10
C ASP A 3 18.58 -10.05 -20.25
N LEU A 4 18.63 -9.55 -19.01
CA LEU A 4 17.45 -9.50 -18.16
C LEU A 4 16.38 -8.51 -18.66
N ARG A 5 16.81 -7.36 -19.21
CA ARG A 5 15.89 -6.35 -19.75
C ARG A 5 15.18 -6.87 -21.01
N ASP A 6 15.89 -7.57 -21.89
CA ASP A 6 15.33 -8.15 -23.11
C ASP A 6 14.31 -9.27 -22.79
N VAL A 7 14.62 -10.13 -21.81
CA VAL A 7 13.67 -11.13 -21.28
C VAL A 7 12.46 -10.46 -20.65
N ALA A 8 12.65 -9.42 -19.84
CA ALA A 8 11.55 -8.67 -19.22
C ALA A 8 10.65 -7.98 -20.26
N MET A 9 11.24 -7.42 -21.32
CA MET A 9 10.50 -6.76 -22.40
C MET A 9 9.63 -7.74 -23.20
N SER A 10 10.02 -9.00 -23.33
CA SER A 10 9.27 -10.04 -24.04
C SER A 10 8.39 -10.91 -23.12
N SER A 11 8.56 -10.81 -21.80
CA SER A 11 7.80 -11.60 -20.83
C SER A 11 6.28 -11.35 -20.90
N LYS A 12 5.51 -12.44 -20.87
CA LYS A 12 4.05 -12.46 -20.82
C LYS A 12 3.49 -12.43 -19.39
N ALA A 13 4.35 -12.34 -18.37
CA ALA A 13 3.86 -12.16 -17.01
C ALA A 13 3.17 -10.80 -16.89
N TRP A 14 1.96 -10.79 -16.33
CA TRP A 14 1.09 -9.61 -16.27
C TRP A 14 1.74 -8.34 -15.70
N PRO A 15 2.69 -8.37 -14.72
CA PRO A 15 3.32 -7.14 -14.24
C PRO A 15 4.14 -6.44 -15.33
N PHE A 16 4.78 -7.21 -16.22
CA PHE A 16 5.53 -6.65 -17.34
C PHE A 16 4.62 -6.10 -18.44
N GLU A 17 3.41 -6.64 -18.61
CA GLU A 17 2.41 -6.05 -19.51
C GLU A 17 2.00 -4.65 -19.04
N GLU A 18 1.69 -4.50 -17.75
CA GLU A 18 1.35 -3.19 -17.17
C GLU A 18 2.55 -2.25 -17.14
N ALA A 19 3.75 -2.76 -16.80
CA ALA A 19 4.97 -1.96 -16.83
C ALA A 19 5.28 -1.41 -18.23
N ARG A 20 5.08 -2.19 -19.30
CA ARG A 20 5.26 -1.71 -20.69
C ARG A 20 4.22 -0.65 -21.07
N ARG A 21 2.97 -0.79 -20.62
CA ARG A 21 1.93 0.23 -20.80
C ARG A 21 2.30 1.54 -20.10
N MET A 22 2.92 1.46 -18.92
CA MET A 22 3.45 2.62 -18.21
C MET A 22 4.65 3.22 -18.94
N LEU A 23 5.62 2.41 -19.35
CA LEU A 23 6.82 2.85 -20.08
C LEU A 23 6.45 3.63 -21.34
N LYS A 24 5.45 3.14 -22.09
CA LYS A 24 4.90 3.83 -23.27
C LYS A 24 4.43 5.26 -22.99
N ARG A 25 3.92 5.56 -21.79
CA ARG A 25 3.48 6.91 -21.41
C ARG A 25 4.67 7.88 -21.24
N TYR A 26 5.86 7.36 -21.02
CA TYR A 26 7.09 8.13 -20.78
C TYR A 26 8.10 8.03 -21.94
N GLU A 27 7.65 7.68 -23.15
CA GLU A 27 8.51 7.59 -24.35
C GLU A 27 9.21 8.92 -24.70
N LYS A 28 8.60 10.05 -24.34
CA LYS A 28 9.17 11.39 -24.55
C LYS A 28 10.18 11.81 -23.49
N GLY A 29 10.38 10.99 -22.45
CA GLY A 29 11.27 11.25 -21.34
C GLY A 29 10.60 11.07 -19.97
N PRO A 30 11.41 11.17 -18.89
CA PRO A 30 10.92 11.08 -17.51
C PRO A 30 9.91 12.20 -17.18
N PRO A 31 9.04 11.99 -16.18
CA PRO A 31 8.16 13.06 -15.68
C PRO A 31 8.96 14.22 -15.08
N GLU A 32 8.37 15.42 -15.02
CA GLU A 32 9.00 16.63 -14.45
C GLU A 32 9.50 16.45 -13.02
N LYS A 33 8.78 15.66 -12.21
CA LYS A 33 9.17 15.31 -10.84
C LYS A 33 10.37 14.35 -10.74
N GLY A 34 10.90 13.89 -11.88
CA GLY A 34 12.07 12.99 -11.96
C GLY A 34 11.82 11.53 -11.56
N HIS A 35 10.58 11.16 -11.20
CA HIS A 35 10.23 9.79 -10.82
C HIS A 35 8.78 9.45 -11.16
N VAL A 36 8.49 8.17 -11.36
CA VAL A 36 7.13 7.63 -11.41
C VAL A 36 6.66 7.29 -10.00
N LEU A 37 5.55 7.90 -9.58
CA LEU A 37 4.91 7.60 -8.30
C LEU A 37 3.95 6.43 -8.46
N PHE A 38 4.16 5.39 -7.67
CA PHE A 38 3.22 4.31 -7.43
C PHE A 38 2.55 4.55 -6.09
N GLU A 39 1.26 4.20 -5.99
CA GLU A 39 0.46 4.46 -4.80
C GLU A 39 -0.46 3.28 -4.53
N THR A 40 -0.69 3.00 -3.25
CA THR A 40 -1.65 2.02 -2.74
C THR A 40 -2.42 2.68 -1.61
N GLY A 41 -3.71 2.35 -1.44
CA GLY A 41 -4.51 2.90 -0.35
C GLY A 41 -5.08 1.80 0.52
N TYR A 42 -5.32 2.08 1.79
CA TYR A 42 -6.15 1.20 2.60
C TYR A 42 -6.80 1.93 3.77
N GLY A 43 -7.97 1.47 4.17
CA GLY A 43 -8.66 1.95 5.36
C GLY A 43 -8.28 1.14 6.60
N PRO A 44 -7.68 1.72 7.64
CA PRO A 44 -7.29 1.03 8.88
C PRO A 44 -8.48 0.78 9.82
N SER A 45 -9.62 0.35 9.25
CA SER A 45 -10.88 0.08 9.96
C SER A 45 -10.95 -1.33 10.57
N GLY A 46 -9.87 -2.09 10.48
CA GLY A 46 -9.74 -3.43 11.02
C GLY A 46 -8.31 -3.93 10.85
N LEU A 47 -8.02 -5.09 11.45
CA LEU A 47 -6.71 -5.71 11.32
C LEU A 47 -6.40 -6.01 9.84
N PRO A 48 -5.17 -5.71 9.38
CA PRO A 48 -4.77 -5.96 8.01
C PRO A 48 -4.84 -7.47 7.70
N HIS A 49 -5.39 -7.80 6.54
CA HIS A 49 -5.50 -9.18 6.06
C HIS A 49 -4.72 -9.36 4.76
N ILE A 50 -4.70 -10.60 4.25
CA ILE A 50 -3.97 -10.94 3.02
C ILE A 50 -4.42 -10.14 1.80
N GLY A 51 -5.64 -9.59 1.82
CA GLY A 51 -6.17 -8.72 0.77
C GLY A 51 -5.48 -7.35 0.76
N THR A 52 -5.37 -6.71 1.92
CA THR A 52 -4.62 -5.45 2.12
C THR A 52 -3.15 -5.63 1.74
N PHE A 53 -2.53 -6.72 2.20
CA PHE A 53 -1.16 -7.06 1.80
C PHE A 53 -1.06 -7.26 0.28
N GLY A 54 -2.01 -7.96 -0.31
CA GLY A 54 -2.09 -8.21 -1.74
C GLY A 54 -2.20 -6.93 -2.58
N GLU A 55 -2.82 -5.87 -2.05
CA GLU A 55 -2.87 -4.57 -2.71
C GLU A 55 -1.48 -3.96 -2.85
N VAL A 56 -0.74 -3.89 -1.75
CA VAL A 56 0.65 -3.38 -1.75
C VAL A 56 1.57 -4.27 -2.59
N LEU A 57 1.38 -5.59 -2.50
CA LEU A 57 2.13 -6.56 -3.29
C LEU A 57 1.93 -6.37 -4.80
N ARG A 58 0.69 -6.27 -5.28
CA ARG A 58 0.42 -6.13 -6.73
C ARG A 58 1.04 -4.85 -7.29
N THR A 59 0.91 -3.72 -6.60
CA THR A 59 1.55 -2.47 -7.03
C THR A 59 3.07 -2.59 -7.01
N THR A 60 3.64 -3.25 -6.00
CA THR A 60 5.08 -3.52 -5.92
C THR A 60 5.57 -4.42 -7.05
N MET A 61 4.79 -5.42 -7.47
CA MET A 61 5.13 -6.29 -8.61
C MET A 61 5.22 -5.49 -9.91
N ILE A 62 4.26 -4.59 -10.17
CA ILE A 62 4.28 -3.71 -11.36
C ILE A 62 5.46 -2.74 -11.27
N ARG A 63 5.66 -2.10 -10.12
CA ARG A 63 6.80 -1.18 -9.88
C ARG A 63 8.13 -1.88 -10.16
N ARG A 64 8.31 -3.10 -9.63
CA ARG A 64 9.54 -3.87 -9.83
C ARG A 64 9.73 -4.25 -11.30
N ALA A 65 8.67 -4.66 -11.98
CA ALA A 65 8.71 -4.93 -13.41
C ALA A 65 9.09 -3.68 -14.22
N PHE A 66 8.57 -2.51 -13.84
CA PHE A 66 8.91 -1.22 -14.44
C PHE A 66 10.38 -0.86 -14.23
N GLU A 67 10.91 -0.99 -13.01
CA GLU A 67 12.34 -0.76 -12.72
C GLU A 67 13.29 -1.66 -13.53
N VAL A 68 12.85 -2.88 -13.89
CA VAL A 68 13.66 -3.79 -14.71
C VAL A 68 13.73 -3.32 -16.17
N ILE A 69 12.66 -2.69 -16.68
CA ILE A 69 12.56 -2.28 -18.10
C ILE A 69 12.79 -0.78 -18.33
N SER A 70 12.94 0.00 -17.26
CA SER A 70 13.01 1.46 -17.28
C SER A 70 14.08 1.96 -16.31
N ASP A 71 14.80 2.99 -16.74
CA ASP A 71 15.79 3.68 -15.89
C ASP A 71 15.17 4.86 -15.13
N ILE A 72 13.86 5.11 -15.31
CA ILE A 72 13.16 6.19 -14.60
C ILE A 72 13.02 5.81 -13.12
N PRO A 73 13.47 6.67 -12.19
CA PRO A 73 13.31 6.43 -10.75
C PRO A 73 11.85 6.21 -10.35
N THR A 74 11.62 5.44 -9.29
CA THR A 74 10.28 5.13 -8.79
C THR A 74 10.16 5.42 -7.30
N ARG A 75 8.95 5.75 -6.86
CA ARG A 75 8.56 5.82 -5.43
C ARG A 75 7.28 5.02 -5.23
N LEU A 76 7.07 4.50 -4.03
CA LEU A 76 5.84 3.83 -3.61
C LEU A 76 5.31 4.49 -2.34
N ILE A 77 4.11 5.06 -2.42
CA ILE A 77 3.37 5.53 -1.24
C ILE A 77 2.36 4.45 -0.85
N CYS A 78 2.34 4.11 0.45
CA CYS A 78 1.28 3.34 1.07
C CYS A 78 0.47 4.30 1.94
N PHE A 79 -0.68 4.70 1.41
CA PHE A 79 -1.56 5.71 2.00
C PHE A 79 -2.57 5.07 2.95
N SER A 80 -2.75 5.68 4.11
CA SER A 80 -3.71 5.29 5.14
C SER A 80 -4.90 6.24 5.16
N ASP A 81 -6.10 5.73 4.83
CA ASP A 81 -7.37 6.46 4.96
C ASP A 81 -7.86 6.48 6.42
N ASP A 82 -7.02 6.89 7.38
CA ASP A 82 -7.34 6.83 8.82
C ASP A 82 -8.30 7.94 9.30
N MET A 83 -8.59 8.90 8.44
CA MET A 83 -9.61 9.91 8.67
C MET A 83 -11.03 9.43 8.33
N ASP A 84 -11.17 8.25 7.71
CA ASP A 84 -12.49 7.65 7.44
C ASP A 84 -13.26 7.37 8.75
N GLY A 85 -14.58 7.50 8.67
CA GLY A 85 -15.46 7.18 9.80
C GLY A 85 -15.52 5.68 10.11
N MET A 86 -15.49 5.32 11.39
CA MET A 86 -15.70 3.92 11.81
C MET A 86 -17.14 3.49 11.55
N ARG A 87 -17.39 2.85 10.41
CA ARG A 87 -18.74 2.44 9.97
C ARG A 87 -19.32 1.25 10.72
N LYS A 88 -18.46 0.38 11.25
CA LYS A 88 -18.85 -0.84 11.99
C LYS A 88 -17.78 -1.19 13.02
N VAL A 89 -18.18 -1.81 14.12
CA VAL A 89 -17.25 -2.40 15.09
C VAL A 89 -16.83 -3.79 14.59
N PRO A 90 -15.53 -4.07 14.37
CA PRO A 90 -15.08 -5.39 13.96
C PRO A 90 -15.43 -6.49 14.97
N GLY A 91 -15.66 -7.71 14.49
CA GLY A 91 -16.04 -8.83 15.34
C GLY A 91 -14.89 -9.42 16.16
N ASN A 92 -13.66 -9.14 15.75
CA ASN A 92 -12.42 -9.75 16.21
C ASN A 92 -11.56 -8.83 17.10
N VAL A 93 -12.13 -7.73 17.60
CA VAL A 93 -11.46 -6.81 18.54
C VAL A 93 -12.03 -6.97 19.94
N PRO A 94 -11.22 -6.78 21.00
CA PRO A 94 -11.72 -6.76 22.37
C PRO A 94 -12.57 -5.51 22.63
N GLY A 95 -13.36 -5.50 23.71
CA GLY A 95 -14.07 -4.29 24.15
C GLY A 95 -15.11 -3.73 23.17
N ARG A 96 -15.76 -4.60 22.38
CA ARG A 96 -16.66 -4.19 21.27
C ARG A 96 -17.79 -3.25 21.69
N GLU A 97 -18.32 -3.39 22.89
CA GLU A 97 -19.41 -2.56 23.40
C GLU A 97 -18.96 -1.11 23.58
N ALA A 98 -17.76 -0.88 24.14
CA ALA A 98 -17.20 0.46 24.31
C ALA A 98 -16.96 1.17 22.96
N LEU A 99 -16.63 0.41 21.91
CA LEU A 99 -16.39 0.96 20.57
C LEU A 99 -17.67 1.45 19.88
N GLN A 100 -18.87 1.01 20.29
CA GLN A 100 -20.12 1.44 19.65
C GLN A 100 -20.33 2.96 19.74
N GLU A 101 -19.89 3.58 20.83
CA GLU A 101 -19.96 5.04 21.06
C GLU A 101 -19.02 5.85 20.15
N HIS A 102 -18.16 5.17 19.39
CA HIS A 102 -17.19 5.78 18.49
C HIS A 102 -17.52 5.54 17.01
N LEU A 103 -18.69 4.97 16.69
CA LEU A 103 -19.17 4.88 15.32
C LEU A 103 -19.20 6.27 14.65
N GLN A 104 -18.89 6.28 13.35
CA GLN A 104 -18.79 7.49 12.50
C GLN A 104 -17.68 8.49 12.89
N LYS A 105 -16.97 8.31 14.00
CA LYS A 105 -15.78 9.11 14.30
C LYS A 105 -14.61 8.67 13.40
N PRO A 106 -13.68 9.58 13.04
CA PRO A 106 -12.45 9.23 12.34
C PRO A 106 -11.69 8.12 13.08
N LEU A 107 -11.08 7.17 12.36
CA LEU A 107 -10.31 6.07 12.98
C LEU A 107 -9.14 6.55 13.83
N THR A 108 -8.58 7.72 13.51
CA THR A 108 -7.58 8.45 14.32
C THR A 108 -8.11 8.92 15.68
N SER A 109 -9.43 9.05 15.85
CA SER A 109 -10.10 9.48 17.08
C SER A 109 -10.75 8.33 17.87
N VAL A 110 -10.75 7.11 17.33
CA VAL A 110 -11.29 5.92 18.00
C VAL A 110 -10.21 5.34 18.93
N PRO A 111 -10.48 5.07 20.21
CA PRO A 111 -9.50 4.46 21.11
C PRO A 111 -9.01 3.09 20.62
N ASP A 112 -7.73 2.79 20.80
CA ASP A 112 -7.18 1.46 20.52
C ASP A 112 -7.75 0.43 21.54
N PRO A 113 -8.56 -0.55 21.11
CA PRO A 113 -9.09 -1.56 22.03
C PRO A 113 -8.01 -2.49 22.59
N PHE A 114 -6.80 -2.50 22.01
CA PHE A 114 -5.65 -3.28 22.48
C PHE A 114 -4.78 -2.49 23.48
N GLY A 115 -4.97 -1.17 23.63
CA GLY A 115 -4.23 -0.33 24.57
C GLY A 115 -2.73 -0.17 24.25
N THR A 116 -2.36 -0.30 22.98
CA THR A 116 -0.96 -0.32 22.51
C THR A 116 -0.55 0.90 21.71
N HIS A 117 -1.51 1.62 21.13
CA HIS A 117 -1.30 2.79 20.28
C HIS A 117 -2.31 3.90 20.63
N ASP A 118 -2.07 5.10 20.11
CA ASP A 118 -2.89 6.29 20.41
C ASP A 118 -4.34 6.18 19.92
N SER A 119 -4.58 5.39 18.87
CA SER A 119 -5.90 5.18 18.28
C SER A 119 -6.03 3.83 17.59
N PHE A 120 -7.26 3.45 17.27
CA PHE A 120 -7.58 2.25 16.51
C PHE A 120 -6.96 2.29 15.10
N GLY A 121 -7.00 3.46 14.45
CA GLY A 121 -6.29 3.69 13.19
C GLY A 121 -4.78 3.49 13.34
N ALA A 122 -4.17 4.09 14.37
CA ALA A 122 -2.74 3.96 14.63
C ALA A 122 -2.31 2.51 14.90
N HIS A 123 -3.11 1.73 15.65
CA HIS A 123 -2.85 0.30 15.86
C HIS A 123 -2.84 -0.46 14.54
N ASN A 124 -3.88 -0.32 13.71
CA ASN A 124 -3.98 -1.03 12.44
C ASN A 124 -2.89 -0.60 11.45
N ASN A 125 -2.50 0.68 11.45
CA ASN A 125 -1.35 1.22 10.72
C ASN A 125 -0.03 0.57 11.12
N ALA A 126 0.24 0.47 12.42
CA ALA A 126 1.43 -0.20 12.91
C ALA A 126 1.44 -1.69 12.52
N MET A 127 0.28 -2.35 12.55
CA MET A 127 0.13 -3.75 12.14
C MET A 127 0.41 -3.97 10.66
N LEU A 128 -0.10 -3.10 9.76
CA LEU A 128 0.19 -3.21 8.33
C LEU A 128 1.67 -2.97 8.08
N ARG A 129 2.24 -1.90 8.67
CA ARG A 129 3.65 -1.57 8.50
C ARG A 129 4.55 -2.72 8.92
N ARG A 130 4.32 -3.29 10.10
CA ARG A 130 5.04 -4.48 10.58
C ARG A 130 4.94 -5.64 9.61
N PHE A 131 3.76 -5.88 9.04
CA PHE A 131 3.56 -6.96 8.06
C PHE A 131 4.36 -6.70 6.78
N LEU A 132 4.32 -5.48 6.22
CA LEU A 132 5.09 -5.12 5.03
C LEU A 132 6.61 -5.16 5.28
N ASP A 133 7.07 -4.63 6.41
CA ASP A 133 8.48 -4.61 6.81
C ASP A 133 9.05 -6.02 6.96
N THR A 134 8.25 -6.97 7.49
CA THR A 134 8.64 -8.38 7.61
C THR A 134 9.00 -9.02 6.27
N PHE A 135 8.37 -8.58 5.18
CA PHE A 135 8.63 -9.08 3.82
C PHE A 135 9.59 -8.19 3.03
N GLY A 136 10.18 -7.17 3.67
CA GLY A 136 11.20 -6.32 3.06
C GLY A 136 10.67 -5.33 2.01
N PHE A 137 9.40 -4.95 2.10
CA PHE A 137 8.85 -3.92 1.22
C PHE A 137 9.55 -2.57 1.41
N ARG A 138 9.70 -1.81 0.32
CA ARG A 138 10.25 -0.45 0.35
C ARG A 138 9.18 0.54 -0.07
N TYR A 139 8.66 1.29 0.89
CA TYR A 139 7.56 2.22 0.71
C TYR A 139 7.71 3.42 1.65
N GLU A 140 6.99 4.49 1.32
CA GLU A 140 6.74 5.64 2.19
C GLU A 140 5.32 5.50 2.73
N PHE A 141 5.17 5.52 4.05
CA PHE A 141 3.86 5.45 4.69
C PHE A 141 3.35 6.87 4.92
N VAL A 142 2.14 7.16 4.46
CA VAL A 142 1.50 8.48 4.57
C VAL A 142 0.12 8.30 5.19
#